data_AF-A0A2V7J4X1-F1
#
_entry.id   AF-A0A2V7J4X1-F1
#
_cell.length_a   1.000
_cell.length_b   1.000
_cell.length_c   1.000
_cell.angle_alpha   90.00
_cell.angle_beta   90.00
_cell.angle_gamma   90.00
#
_symmetry.space_group_name_H-M   'P 1'
#
loop_
_entity.id
_entity.type
_entity.pdbx_description
1 polymer ?
#
loop_
_entity_poly.entity_id
_entity_poly.type
_entity_poly.pdbx_seq_one_letter_code
_entity_poly.pdbx_strand_id
1 'polypeptide(L)'
;MNPKARQELVGIAALLVGFFLGLTLLPVSLTGSWGRAMGAALWQGFGIGAIVVPILGVGWALAAFDRLGALTWGRAAVLGAGLILLVPYGVAVAISPTFPPDYANWTRSERLVGLFPAFLATGLEGAIGTAGAVLIGLFALSALGIFTVGWHPLTLLRQRSK
;
A
#
# COMPACT_ATOMS: atom_id res chain seq x y z
N MET A 1 28.98 -11.45 14.03
CA MET A 1 28.54 -11.63 12.62
C MET A 1 28.86 -10.38 11.83
N ASN A 2 29.26 -10.52 10.56
CA ASN A 2 29.47 -9.38 9.66
C ASN A 2 28.14 -8.63 9.47
N PRO A 3 28.08 -7.30 9.65
CA PRO A 3 26.86 -6.51 9.50
C PRO A 3 26.20 -6.69 8.12
N LYS A 4 27.00 -6.87 7.06
CA LYS A 4 26.49 -7.10 5.70
C LYS A 4 25.73 -8.43 5.57
N ALA A 5 26.29 -9.52 6.09
CA ALA A 5 25.63 -10.83 6.07
C ALA A 5 24.29 -10.83 6.82
N ARG A 6 24.21 -10.07 7.93
CA ARG A 6 22.94 -9.88 8.66
C ARG A 6 21.90 -9.13 7.82
N GLN A 7 22.31 -8.10 7.07
CA GLN A 7 21.42 -7.35 6.19
C GLN A 7 20.90 -8.22 5.05
N GLU A 8 21.76 -8.98 4.38
CA GLU A 8 21.36 -9.91 3.30
C GLU A 8 20.38 -10.97 3.81
N LEU A 9 20.60 -11.53 5.01
CA LEU A 9 19.66 -12.47 5.63
C LEU A 9 18.28 -11.85 5.89
N VAL A 10 18.23 -10.61 6.36
CA VAL A 10 16.95 -9.86 6.52
C VAL A 10 16.28 -9.66 5.17
N GLY A 11 17.05 -9.35 4.11
CA GLY A 11 16.55 -9.23 2.75
C GLY A 11 15.91 -10.52 2.22
N ILE A 12 16.58 -11.66 2.45
CA ILE A 12 16.04 -12.98 2.06
C ILE A 12 14.77 -13.28 2.86
N ALA A 13 14.76 -13.04 4.17
CA ALA A 13 13.57 -13.22 4.98
C ALA A 13 12.40 -12.35 4.49
N ALA A 14 12.65 -11.07 4.18
CA ALA A 14 11.66 -10.16 3.62
C ALA A 14 11.13 -10.64 2.26
N LEU A 15 12.00 -11.18 1.40
CA LEU A 15 11.60 -11.75 0.11
C LEU A 15 10.69 -12.96 0.30
N LEU A 16 11.06 -13.88 1.19
CA LEU A 16 10.28 -15.08 1.48
C LEU A 16 8.90 -14.72 2.06
N VAL A 17 8.86 -13.78 2.99
CA VAL A 17 7.61 -13.27 3.56
C VAL A 17 6.76 -12.60 2.49
N GLY A 18 7.35 -11.71 1.67
CA GLY A 18 6.64 -11.04 0.58
C GLY A 18 6.07 -12.04 -0.43
N PHE A 19 6.87 -13.02 -0.83
CA PHE A 19 6.44 -14.07 -1.76
C PHE A 19 5.31 -14.93 -1.16
N PHE A 20 5.46 -15.37 0.10
CA PHE A 20 4.44 -16.12 0.80
C PHE A 20 3.12 -15.34 0.86
N LEU A 21 3.16 -14.06 1.27
CA LEU A 21 1.97 -13.20 1.29
C LEU A 21 1.37 -13.00 -0.11
N GLY A 22 2.20 -12.88 -1.15
CA GLY A 22 1.75 -12.85 -2.53
C GLY A 22 0.96 -14.11 -2.90
N LEU A 23 1.48 -15.28 -2.54
CA LEU A 23 0.79 -16.56 -2.75
C LEU A 23 -0.52 -16.67 -1.94
N THR A 24 -0.59 -16.09 -0.73
CA THR A 24 -1.83 -16.08 0.06
C THR A 24 -2.95 -15.27 -0.56
N LEU A 25 -2.62 -14.26 -1.37
CA LEU A 25 -3.62 -13.41 -2.05
C LEU A 25 -4.16 -14.06 -3.33
N LEU A 26 -3.50 -15.10 -3.84
CA LEU A 26 -3.97 -15.82 -5.01
C LEU A 26 -5.16 -16.73 -4.61
N PRO A 27 -6.18 -16.86 -5.49
CA PRO A 27 -7.33 -17.73 -5.26
C PRO A 27 -7.00 -19.21 -5.53
N VAL A 28 -5.85 -19.69 -5.06
CA VAL A 28 -5.38 -21.07 -5.22
C VAL A 28 -4.91 -21.62 -3.87
N SER A 29 -5.19 -22.90 -3.63
CA SER A 29 -4.93 -23.59 -2.36
C SER A 29 -3.46 -23.96 -2.16
N LEU A 30 -2.52 -23.03 -2.37
CA LEU A 30 -1.08 -23.28 -2.26
C LEU A 30 -0.53 -23.15 -0.84
N THR A 31 -1.14 -22.32 0.00
CA THR A 31 -0.59 -21.88 1.31
C THR A 31 -1.32 -22.48 2.53
N GLY A 32 -2.18 -23.48 2.32
CA GLY A 32 -2.93 -24.15 3.38
C GLY A 32 -4.07 -23.32 3.98
N SER A 33 -4.56 -23.70 5.17
CA SER A 33 -5.63 -22.99 5.89
C SER A 33 -5.18 -21.65 6.44
N TRP A 34 -3.96 -21.59 6.98
CA TRP A 34 -3.38 -20.38 7.56
C TRP A 34 -3.19 -19.29 6.51
N GLY A 35 -2.61 -19.64 5.36
CA GLY A 35 -2.42 -18.70 4.26
C GLY A 35 -3.75 -18.16 3.73
N ARG A 36 -4.79 -18.99 3.61
CA ARG A 36 -6.15 -18.52 3.25
C ARG A 36 -6.70 -17.51 4.25
N ALA A 37 -6.55 -17.75 5.55
CA ALA A 37 -7.02 -16.82 6.58
C ALA A 37 -6.26 -15.48 6.51
N MET A 38 -4.94 -15.52 6.35
CA MET A 38 -4.12 -14.31 6.20
C MET A 38 -4.45 -13.54 4.93
N GLY A 39 -4.56 -14.23 3.79
CA GLY A 39 -4.92 -13.61 2.51
C GLY A 39 -6.31 -12.98 2.55
N ALA A 40 -7.29 -13.69 3.14
CA ALA A 40 -8.63 -13.17 3.36
C ALA A 40 -8.63 -11.95 4.28
N ALA A 41 -7.87 -11.96 5.39
CA ALA A 41 -7.77 -10.82 6.30
C ALA A 41 -7.11 -9.61 5.63
N LEU A 42 -6.03 -9.81 4.87
CA LEU A 42 -5.37 -8.74 4.11
C LEU A 42 -6.30 -8.14 3.07
N TRP A 43 -6.96 -8.98 2.27
CA TRP A 43 -7.90 -8.55 1.24
C TRP A 43 -9.13 -7.87 1.84
N GLN A 44 -9.72 -8.43 2.90
CA GLN A 44 -10.86 -7.82 3.57
C GLN A 44 -10.47 -6.50 4.26
N GLY A 45 -9.27 -6.40 4.82
CA GLY A 45 -8.79 -5.18 5.47
C GLY A 45 -8.48 -4.05 4.49
N PHE A 46 -7.71 -4.34 3.44
CA PHE A 46 -7.10 -3.33 2.57
C PHE A 46 -7.51 -3.43 1.09
N GLY A 47 -8.30 -4.43 0.72
CA GLY A 47 -8.74 -4.65 -0.66
C GLY A 47 -7.54 -4.77 -1.61
N ILE A 48 -7.59 -4.02 -2.71
CA ILE A 48 -6.54 -3.98 -3.74
C ILE A 48 -5.20 -3.45 -3.19
N GLY A 49 -5.23 -2.66 -2.11
CA GLY A 49 -4.02 -2.18 -1.43
C GLY A 49 -3.16 -3.31 -0.88
N ALA A 50 -3.74 -4.47 -0.57
CA ALA A 50 -3.01 -5.64 -0.09
C ALA A 50 -1.94 -6.13 -1.07
N ILE A 51 -2.10 -5.87 -2.38
CA ILE A 51 -1.14 -6.26 -3.43
C ILE A 51 0.21 -5.55 -3.26
N VAL A 52 0.23 -4.38 -2.62
CA VAL A 52 1.48 -3.63 -2.38
C VAL A 52 2.32 -4.27 -1.28
N VAL A 53 1.73 -5.05 -0.36
CA VAL A 53 2.43 -5.75 0.72
C VAL A 53 3.50 -6.73 0.21
N PRO A 54 3.19 -7.69 -0.69
CA PRO A 54 4.20 -8.58 -1.23
C PRO A 54 5.26 -7.84 -2.06
N ILE A 55 4.87 -6.76 -2.76
CA ILE A 55 5.80 -5.90 -3.52
C ILE A 55 6.80 -5.23 -2.57
N LEU A 56 6.37 -4.78 -1.40
CA LEU A 56 7.26 -4.24 -0.37
C LEU A 56 8.28 -5.27 0.11
N GLY A 57 7.90 -6.55 0.24
CA GLY A 57 8.85 -7.62 0.57
C GLY A 57 9.96 -7.77 -0.48
N VAL A 58 9.60 -7.68 -1.76
CA VAL A 58 10.58 -7.65 -2.86
C VAL A 58 11.44 -6.39 -2.79
N GLY A 59 10.82 -5.22 -2.56
CA GLY A 59 11.54 -3.95 -2.41
C GLY A 59 12.55 -3.96 -1.26
N TRP A 60 12.20 -4.56 -0.13
CA TRP A 60 13.10 -4.75 1.00
C TRP A 60 14.24 -5.72 0.69
N ALA A 61 13.98 -6.79 -0.04
CA ALA A 61 15.03 -7.68 -0.50
C ALA A 61 16.03 -6.93 -1.38
N LEU A 62 15.53 -6.17 -2.36
CA LEU A 62 16.37 -5.32 -3.22
C LEU A 62 17.16 -4.29 -2.41
N ALA A 63 16.56 -3.71 -1.36
CA ALA A 63 17.25 -2.78 -0.46
C ALA A 63 18.44 -3.44 0.25
N ALA A 64 18.24 -4.67 0.75
CA ALA A 64 19.24 -5.41 1.47
C ALA A 64 20.47 -5.77 0.62
N PHE A 65 20.27 -5.90 -0.70
CA PHE A 65 21.34 -6.17 -1.68
C PHE A 65 21.87 -4.91 -2.38
N ASP A 66 21.59 -3.72 -1.86
CA ASP A 66 22.00 -2.42 -2.42
C ASP A 66 21.51 -2.19 -3.87
N ARG A 67 20.33 -2.73 -4.24
CA ARG A 67 19.76 -2.67 -5.59
C ARG A 67 18.68 -1.60 -5.80
N LEU A 68 18.28 -0.85 -4.77
CA LEU A 68 17.24 0.20 -4.88
C LEU A 68 17.71 1.52 -5.52
N GLY A 69 19.00 1.67 -5.82
CA GLY A 69 19.54 2.89 -6.42
C GLY A 69 19.35 4.12 -5.54
N ALA A 70 18.65 5.14 -6.04
CA ALA A 70 18.49 6.44 -5.36
C ALA A 70 17.40 6.47 -4.27
N LEU A 71 16.52 5.46 -4.19
CA LEU A 71 15.43 5.43 -3.21
C LEU A 71 15.88 4.73 -1.93
N THR A 72 15.87 5.45 -0.80
CA THR A 72 16.23 4.84 0.48
C THR A 72 15.14 3.87 0.94
N TRP A 73 15.55 2.79 1.61
CA TRP A 73 14.66 1.76 2.17
C TRP A 73 13.49 2.34 2.98
N GLY A 74 13.76 3.36 3.82
CA GLY A 74 12.73 4.03 4.60
C GLY A 74 11.70 4.77 3.73
N ARG A 75 12.15 5.48 2.68
CA ARG A 75 11.25 6.17 1.75
C ARG A 75 10.40 5.17 0.95
N ALA A 76 10.98 4.05 0.52
CA ALA A 76 10.25 2.99 -0.16
C ALA A 76 9.18 2.36 0.74
N ALA A 77 9.51 2.09 2.01
CA ALA A 77 8.56 1.55 2.99
C ALA A 77 7.40 2.51 3.26
N VAL A 78 7.70 3.80 3.46
CA VAL A 78 6.67 4.84 3.64
C VAL A 78 5.79 4.94 2.40
N LEU A 79 6.38 4.94 1.20
CA LEU A 79 5.63 4.98 -0.06
C LEU A 79 4.68 3.79 -0.17
N GLY A 80 5.17 2.57 0.01
CA GLY A 80 4.31 1.39 -0.08
C GLY A 80 3.24 1.36 1.00
N ALA A 81 3.57 1.70 2.25
CA ALA A 81 2.59 1.80 3.34
C ALA A 81 1.50 2.81 3.05
N GLY A 82 1.87 3.98 2.52
CA GLY A 82 0.92 4.99 2.08
C GLY A 82 0.04 4.50 0.94
N LEU A 83 0.60 3.81 -0.06
CA LEU A 83 -0.16 3.29 -1.20
C LEU A 83 -1.09 2.13 -0.83
N ILE A 84 -0.73 1.28 0.15
CA ILE A 84 -1.62 0.24 0.70
C ILE A 84 -2.96 0.84 1.14
N LEU A 85 -2.94 2.07 1.66
CA LEU A 85 -4.14 2.76 2.16
C LEU A 85 -4.75 3.71 1.12
N LEU A 86 -3.93 4.54 0.48
CA LEU A 86 -4.40 5.63 -0.37
C LEU A 86 -5.02 5.16 -1.68
N VAL A 87 -4.50 4.07 -2.26
CA VAL A 87 -5.07 3.51 -3.49
C VAL A 87 -6.51 3.05 -3.26
N PRO A 88 -6.80 2.14 -2.30
CA PRO A 88 -8.18 1.73 -2.05
C PRO A 88 -9.04 2.87 -1.49
N TYR A 89 -8.48 3.82 -0.73
CA TYR A 89 -9.22 5.02 -0.30
C TYR A 89 -9.70 5.84 -1.50
N GLY A 90 -8.83 6.10 -2.48
CA GLY A 90 -9.21 6.82 -3.70
C GLY A 90 -10.30 6.09 -4.48
N VAL A 91 -10.24 4.76 -4.54
CA VAL A 91 -11.31 3.93 -5.12
C VAL A 91 -12.61 4.12 -4.34
N ALA A 92 -12.56 4.09 -3.00
CA ALA A 92 -13.74 4.26 -2.14
C ALA A 92 -14.46 5.58 -2.39
N VAL A 93 -13.71 6.68 -2.46
CA VAL A 93 -14.26 8.01 -2.73
C VAL A 93 -14.82 8.10 -4.15
N ALA A 94 -14.20 7.44 -5.12
CA ALA A 94 -14.63 7.48 -6.52
C ALA A 94 -15.94 6.73 -6.79
N ILE A 95 -16.21 5.62 -6.08
CA ILE A 95 -17.40 4.78 -6.31
C ILE A 95 -18.57 5.09 -5.37
N SER A 96 -18.45 6.13 -4.52
CA SER A 96 -19.37 6.49 -3.43
C SER A 96 -19.22 5.62 -2.17
N PRO A 97 -19.24 6.21 -0.96
CA PRO A 97 -18.92 5.49 0.28
C PRO A 97 -20.14 4.83 0.96
N THR A 98 -21.28 4.73 0.28
CA THR A 98 -22.46 4.03 0.79
C THR A 98 -22.24 2.53 0.71
N PHE A 99 -21.32 2.03 1.52
CA PHE A 99 -21.03 0.62 1.63
C PHE A 99 -22.07 -0.06 2.54
N PRO A 100 -22.54 -1.27 2.17
CA PRO A 100 -23.32 -2.09 3.08
C PRO A 100 -22.54 -2.32 4.39
N PRO A 101 -23.21 -2.33 5.56
CA PRO A 101 -22.53 -2.51 6.85
C PRO A 101 -21.90 -3.91 6.99
N ASP A 102 -22.44 -4.90 6.29
CA ASP A 102 -21.90 -6.26 6.24
C ASP A 102 -21.09 -6.48 4.96
N TYR A 103 -19.80 -6.77 5.13
CA TYR A 103 -18.84 -7.08 4.06
C TYR A 103 -19.28 -8.27 3.19
N ALA A 104 -20.04 -9.22 3.75
CA ALA A 104 -20.55 -10.35 2.98
C ALA A 104 -21.44 -9.89 1.81
N ASN A 105 -22.14 -8.77 1.97
CA ASN A 105 -23.05 -8.19 0.98
C ASN A 105 -22.35 -7.27 -0.03
N TRP A 106 -21.03 -7.07 0.10
CA TRP A 106 -20.29 -6.23 -0.84
C TRP A 106 -20.16 -6.90 -2.21
N THR A 107 -20.39 -6.12 -3.24
CA THR A 107 -20.12 -6.43 -4.63
C THR A 107 -18.62 -6.66 -4.87
N ARG A 108 -18.27 -7.27 -6.01
CA ARG A 108 -16.86 -7.54 -6.36
C ARG A 108 -16.03 -6.25 -6.44
N SER A 109 -16.60 -5.16 -6.92
CA SER A 109 -15.96 -3.85 -7.01
C SER A 109 -15.76 -3.20 -5.64
N GLU A 110 -16.74 -3.27 -4.75
CA GLU A 110 -16.61 -2.72 -3.38
C GLU A 110 -15.53 -3.46 -2.58
N ARG A 111 -15.38 -4.77 -2.78
CA ARG A 111 -14.32 -5.58 -2.14
C ARG A 111 -12.90 -5.17 -2.55
N LEU A 112 -12.72 -4.37 -3.61
CA LEU A 112 -11.43 -3.78 -3.96
C LEU A 112 -11.01 -2.67 -2.98
N VAL A 113 -11.95 -2.10 -2.23
CA VAL A 113 -11.69 -1.05 -1.25
C VAL A 113 -11.17 -1.65 0.06
N GLY A 114 -11.75 -2.75 0.51
CA GLY A 114 -11.50 -3.27 1.86
C GLY A 114 -12.14 -2.42 2.95
N LEU A 115 -12.26 -2.99 4.15
CA LEU A 115 -12.97 -2.41 5.27
C LEU A 115 -12.34 -1.12 5.79
N PHE A 116 -11.01 -1.10 5.93
CA PHE A 116 -10.34 0.02 6.57
C PHE A 116 -10.34 1.28 5.69
N PRO A 117 -10.00 1.20 4.38
CA PRO A 117 -10.11 2.36 3.49
C PRO A 117 -11.56 2.84 3.32
N ALA A 118 -12.54 1.93 3.29
CA ALA A 118 -13.96 2.28 3.23
C ALA A 118 -14.40 3.05 4.48
N PHE A 119 -14.04 2.56 5.67
CA PHE A 119 -14.32 3.24 6.94
C PHE A 119 -13.80 4.68 6.94
N LEU A 120 -12.56 4.90 6.46
CA LEU A 120 -12.00 6.25 6.36
C LEU A 120 -12.76 7.12 5.37
N ALA A 121 -13.11 6.59 4.19
CA ALA A 121 -13.84 7.34 3.18
C ALA A 121 -15.24 7.74 3.67
N THR A 122 -16.01 6.79 4.21
CA THR A 122 -17.35 7.07 4.78
C THR A 122 -17.27 8.02 5.97
N GLY A 123 -16.27 7.87 6.84
CA GLY A 123 -16.07 8.76 7.99
C GLY A 123 -15.72 10.19 7.59
N LEU A 124 -14.80 10.36 6.64
CA LEU A 124 -14.43 11.69 6.14
C LEU A 124 -15.57 12.34 5.35
N GLU A 125 -16.26 11.58 4.50
CA GLU A 125 -17.40 12.11 3.77
C GLU A 125 -18.55 12.51 4.70
N GLY A 126 -18.83 11.73 5.74
CA GLY A 126 -19.82 12.09 6.77
C GLY A 126 -19.43 13.33 7.59
N ALA A 127 -18.13 13.57 7.80
CA ALA A 127 -17.64 14.69 8.60
C ALA A 127 -17.51 16.00 7.81
N ILE A 128 -17.02 15.95 6.57
CA ILE A 128 -16.63 17.13 5.78
C ILE A 128 -17.13 17.11 4.33
N GLY A 129 -17.98 16.14 3.96
CA GLY A 129 -18.54 15.99 2.62
C GLY A 129 -17.56 15.39 1.60
N THR A 130 -18.10 15.01 0.43
CA THR A 130 -17.35 14.35 -0.65
C THR A 130 -16.16 15.18 -1.12
N ALA A 131 -16.34 16.50 -1.28
CA ALA A 131 -15.27 17.41 -1.69
C ALA A 131 -14.11 17.41 -0.68
N GLY A 132 -14.42 17.43 0.62
CA GLY A 132 -13.42 17.36 1.69
C GLY A 132 -12.66 16.04 1.67
N ALA A 133 -13.37 14.91 1.52
CA ALA A 133 -12.76 13.58 1.42
C ALA A 133 -11.80 13.47 0.22
N VAL A 134 -12.18 14.01 -0.94
CA VAL A 134 -11.31 14.08 -2.13
C VAL A 134 -10.05 14.91 -1.84
N LEU A 135 -10.20 16.09 -1.25
CA LEU A 135 -9.08 16.98 -0.95
C LEU A 135 -8.10 16.36 0.04
N ILE A 136 -8.58 15.65 1.08
CA ILE A 136 -7.72 14.92 2.02
C ILE A 136 -6.94 13.83 1.29
N GLY A 137 -7.59 13.05 0.42
CA GLY A 137 -6.93 12.02 -0.38
C GLY A 137 -5.82 12.60 -1.25
N LEU A 138 -6.13 13.69 -1.97
CA LEU A 138 -5.17 14.37 -2.83
C LEU A 138 -4.00 14.96 -2.03
N PHE A 139 -4.28 15.57 -0.89
CA PHE A 139 -3.28 16.11 0.02
C PHE A 139 -2.36 15.00 0.55
N ALA A 140 -2.93 13.90 1.03
CA ALA A 140 -2.17 12.78 1.56
C ALA A 140 -1.31 12.11 0.47
N LEU A 141 -1.83 11.95 -0.75
CA LEU A 141 -1.06 11.42 -1.87
C LEU A 141 0.09 12.36 -2.27
N SER A 142 -0.17 13.67 -2.28
CA SER A 142 0.85 14.69 -2.57
C SER A 142 1.95 14.67 -1.51
N ALA A 143 1.57 14.66 -0.23
CA ALA A 143 2.50 14.54 0.88
C ALA A 143 3.34 13.26 0.75
N LEU A 144 2.71 12.12 0.47
CA LEU A 144 3.39 10.85 0.28
C LEU A 144 4.45 10.94 -0.83
N GLY A 145 4.09 11.48 -1.99
CA GLY A 145 5.01 11.65 -3.12
C GLY A 145 6.19 12.57 -2.79
N ILE A 146 5.93 13.70 -2.12
CA ILE A 146 6.97 14.65 -1.70
C ILE A 146 7.95 14.02 -0.72
N PHE A 147 7.44 13.34 0.33
CA PHE A 147 8.28 12.76 1.37
C PHE A 147 9.10 11.55 0.90
N THR A 148 8.64 10.84 -0.13
CA THR A 148 9.24 9.56 -0.53
C THR A 148 10.02 9.64 -1.83
N VAL A 149 9.44 10.23 -2.87
CA VAL A 149 10.09 10.36 -4.19
C VAL A 149 10.99 11.60 -4.22
N GLY A 150 10.82 12.52 -3.26
CA GLY A 150 11.56 13.79 -3.26
C GLY A 150 11.18 14.67 -4.44
N TRP A 151 9.97 14.50 -4.99
CA TRP A 151 9.49 15.28 -6.11
C TRP A 151 9.26 16.71 -5.64
N HIS A 152 10.22 17.58 -5.93
CA HIS A 152 10.15 18.99 -5.62
C HIS A 152 10.09 19.75 -6.95
N PRO A 153 8.92 20.20 -7.43
CA PRO A 153 8.79 20.78 -8.77
C PRO A 153 9.75 21.96 -9.02
N LEU A 154 10.17 22.67 -7.97
CA LEU A 154 11.13 23.77 -8.06
C LEU A 154 12.59 23.34 -8.29
N THR A 155 12.98 22.08 -8.01
CA THR A 155 14.35 21.61 -8.30
C THR A 155 14.57 21.44 -9.80
N LEU A 156 13.54 21.03 -10.53
CA LEU A 156 13.55 20.96 -12.00
C LEU A 156 13.67 22.35 -12.64
N LEU A 157 13.02 23.37 -12.06
CA LEU A 157 13.18 24.76 -12.51
C LEU A 157 14.59 25.30 -12.22
N ARG A 158 15.18 24.96 -11.07
CA ARG A 158 16.55 25.35 -10.74
C ARG A 158 17.60 24.69 -11.65
N GLN A 159 17.34 23.47 -12.14
CA GLN A 159 18.25 22.79 -13.07
C GLN A 159 18.20 23.36 -14.50
N ARG A 160 17.08 23.94 -14.94
CA ARG A 160 16.97 24.60 -16.26
C ARG A 160 17.58 26.01 -16.31
N SER A 161 17.87 26.62 -15.15
CA SER A 161 18.48 27.95 -15.05
C SER A 161 20.01 27.92 -15.02
N LYS A 162 20.63 26.73 -15.06
CA LYS A 162 22.06 26.53 -15.22
C LYS A 162 22.33 25.94 -16.59
#